data_AF-A0A8B3NK53-F1
#
_entry.id   AF-A0A8B3NK53-F1
#
_cell.length_a   1.000
_cell.length_b   1.000
_cell.length_c   1.000
_cell.angle_alpha   90.00
_cell.angle_beta   90.00
_cell.angle_gamma   90.00
#
_symmetry.space_group_name_H-M   'P 1'
#
loop_
_entity.id
_entity.type
_entity.pdbx_description
1 polymer ?
#
loop_
_entity_poly.entity_id
_entity_poly.type
_entity_poly.pdbx_seq_one_letter_code
_entity_poly.pdbx_strand_id
1 'polypeptide(L)'
;MSIMAKHSQIIWAQPTDADVAARNKAVVTLRTQLAGQSTLGAIKTAGAIADCFAGAQLPAPLASEVQSAISDHSPAFLLANGELQGTVCLAVATLASVREHGVERTGWSNMDAMAAALWSALTFQSQVENARIEELRQELVGACCDRVAVVAKEVRVRHDVPDVGTLTIPEANAAGTRANNAYRKATAPVIAALKGNQDLDREEIDFLWWVLSDYSEILG
;
A
#
# COMPACT_ATOMS: atom_id res chain seq x y z
N MET A 1 6.21 19.03 -10.23
CA MET A 1 7.69 19.05 -10.06
C MET A 1 8.13 17.61 -9.82
N SER A 2 9.17 17.10 -10.49
CA SER A 2 9.59 15.69 -10.32
C SER A 2 10.09 15.46 -8.88
N ILE A 3 9.57 14.43 -8.20
CA ILE A 3 10.00 14.05 -6.83
C ILE A 3 11.50 13.71 -6.84
N MET A 4 11.99 13.06 -7.90
CA MET A 4 13.41 12.75 -8.06
C MET A 4 14.27 14.01 -8.22
N ALA A 5 13.76 15.07 -8.85
CA ALA A 5 14.52 16.32 -8.97
C ALA A 5 14.80 16.94 -7.59
N LYS A 6 13.82 16.90 -6.68
CA LYS A 6 14.00 17.36 -5.29
C LYS A 6 15.09 16.56 -4.56
N HIS A 7 15.06 15.24 -4.70
CA HIS A 7 15.96 14.33 -3.97
C HIS A 7 17.27 14.01 -4.70
N SER A 8 17.48 14.54 -5.91
CA SER A 8 18.69 14.33 -6.71
C SER A 8 19.97 14.82 -6.02
N GLN A 9 19.86 15.84 -5.17
CA GLN A 9 20.98 16.40 -4.41
C GLN A 9 21.49 15.49 -3.28
N ILE A 10 20.78 14.40 -2.98
CA ILE A 10 21.27 13.34 -2.10
C ILE A 10 22.40 12.56 -2.80
N ILE A 11 22.29 12.40 -4.11
CA ILE A 11 23.21 11.60 -4.93
C ILE A 11 24.36 12.47 -5.47
N TRP A 12 24.02 13.66 -5.99
CA TRP A 12 24.98 14.55 -6.65
C TRP A 12 24.97 15.95 -6.05
N ALA A 13 26.13 16.54 -5.83
CA ALA A 13 26.22 17.92 -5.35
C ALA A 13 25.62 18.94 -6.36
N GLN A 14 25.80 18.67 -7.66
CA GLN A 14 25.26 19.46 -8.76
C GLN A 14 24.64 18.52 -9.81
N PRO A 15 23.36 18.16 -9.66
CA PRO A 15 22.69 17.26 -10.59
C PRO A 15 22.47 17.94 -11.95
N THR A 16 22.73 17.24 -13.04
CA THR A 16 22.38 17.71 -14.38
C THR A 16 20.98 17.25 -14.80
N ASP A 17 20.38 17.93 -15.78
CA ASP A 17 19.07 17.51 -16.32
C ASP A 17 19.10 16.08 -16.89
N ALA A 18 20.25 15.67 -17.47
CA ALA A 18 20.43 14.33 -18.01
C ALA A 18 20.42 13.28 -16.88
N ASP A 19 21.08 13.57 -15.76
CA ASP A 19 21.11 12.68 -14.59
C ASP A 19 19.70 12.51 -14.01
N VAL A 20 18.99 13.61 -13.80
CA VAL A 20 17.62 13.60 -13.27
C VAL A 20 16.66 12.90 -14.23
N ALA A 21 16.78 13.12 -15.54
CA ALA A 21 15.97 12.43 -16.54
C ALA A 21 16.21 10.91 -16.53
N ALA A 22 17.47 10.46 -16.44
CA ALA A 22 17.80 9.05 -16.36
C ALA A 22 17.25 8.40 -15.08
N ARG A 23 17.31 9.09 -13.93
CA ARG A 23 16.73 8.59 -12.67
C ARG A 23 15.21 8.57 -12.68
N ASN A 24 14.56 9.55 -13.30
CA ASN A 24 13.11 9.52 -13.46
C ASN A 24 12.65 8.28 -14.24
N LYS A 25 13.38 7.88 -15.29
CA LYS A 25 13.08 6.65 -16.03
C LYS A 25 13.27 5.39 -15.16
N ALA A 26 14.37 5.31 -14.41
CA ALA A 26 14.60 4.21 -13.48
C ALA A 26 13.50 4.13 -12.40
N VAL A 27 13.08 5.27 -11.86
CA VAL A 27 11.95 5.38 -10.92
C VAL A 27 10.66 4.82 -11.53
N VAL A 28 10.34 5.12 -12.78
CA VAL A 28 9.16 4.57 -13.47
C VAL A 28 9.25 3.04 -13.59
N THR A 29 10.42 2.50 -13.92
CA THR A 29 10.65 1.04 -13.98
C THR A 29 10.44 0.40 -12.61
N LEU A 30 11.03 0.97 -11.56
CA LEU A 30 10.87 0.52 -10.17
C LEU A 30 9.40 0.57 -9.72
N ARG A 31 8.67 1.62 -10.07
CA ARG A 31 7.23 1.72 -9.75
C ARG A 31 6.42 0.59 -10.37
N THR A 32 6.71 0.24 -11.63
CA THR A 32 6.06 -0.88 -12.31
C THR A 32 6.38 -2.20 -11.62
N GLN A 33 7.62 -2.41 -11.20
CA GLN A 33 8.03 -3.60 -10.45
C GLN A 33 7.31 -3.68 -9.11
N LEU A 34 7.27 -2.59 -8.33
CA LEU A 34 6.56 -2.51 -7.06
C LEU A 34 5.07 -2.82 -7.21
N ALA A 35 4.42 -2.29 -8.24
CA ALA A 35 3.00 -2.55 -8.51
C ALA A 35 2.73 -4.04 -8.82
N GLY A 36 3.69 -4.75 -9.41
CA GLY A 36 3.59 -6.18 -9.73
C GLY A 36 3.90 -7.13 -8.55
N GLN A 37 4.29 -6.61 -7.38
CA GLN A 37 4.64 -7.46 -6.24
C GLN A 37 3.41 -8.06 -5.56
N SER A 38 3.58 -9.25 -5.00
CA SER A 38 2.61 -9.79 -4.04
C SER A 38 2.61 -8.95 -2.75
N THR A 39 1.54 -9.02 -1.97
CA THR A 39 1.43 -8.35 -0.67
C THR A 39 2.62 -8.65 0.24
N LEU A 40 3.03 -9.93 0.31
CA LEU A 40 4.20 -10.33 1.09
C LEU A 40 5.51 -9.76 0.51
N GLY A 41 5.64 -9.71 -0.83
CA GLY A 41 6.77 -9.07 -1.49
C GLY A 41 6.88 -7.59 -1.12
N ALA A 42 5.76 -6.88 -1.16
CA ALA A 42 5.69 -5.46 -0.84
C ALA A 42 6.07 -5.17 0.63
N ILE A 43 5.63 -6.02 1.57
CA ILE A 43 6.03 -5.93 2.99
C ILE A 43 7.54 -6.18 3.16
N LYS A 44 8.10 -7.16 2.45
CA LYS A 44 9.55 -7.44 2.49
C LYS A 44 10.36 -6.27 1.90
N THR A 45 9.91 -5.69 0.80
CA THR A 45 10.53 -4.51 0.20
C THR A 45 10.44 -3.30 1.12
N ALA A 46 9.31 -3.09 1.80
CA ALA A 46 9.18 -2.07 2.85
C ALA A 46 10.22 -2.23 3.96
N GLY A 47 10.40 -3.45 4.47
CA GLY A 47 11.43 -3.76 5.47
C GLY A 47 12.84 -3.44 4.97
N ALA A 48 13.18 -3.88 3.76
CA ALA A 48 14.48 -3.59 3.15
C ALA A 48 14.74 -2.09 2.97
N ILE A 49 13.74 -1.31 2.57
CA ILE A 49 13.85 0.16 2.46
C ILE A 49 14.12 0.77 3.84
N ALA A 50 13.38 0.34 4.87
CA ALA A 50 13.58 0.81 6.23
C ALA A 50 15.00 0.48 6.74
N ASP A 51 15.48 -0.74 6.52
CA ASP A 51 16.83 -1.15 6.91
C ASP A 51 17.89 -0.30 6.18
N CYS A 52 17.66 0.06 4.92
CA CYS A 52 18.56 0.95 4.20
C CYS A 52 18.64 2.37 4.78
N PHE A 53 17.54 2.92 5.33
CA PHE A 53 17.60 4.18 6.06
C PHE A 53 18.42 4.06 7.35
N ALA A 54 18.48 2.87 7.95
CA ALA A 54 19.35 2.56 9.09
C ALA A 54 20.81 2.22 8.68
N GLY A 55 21.15 2.28 7.39
CA GLY A 55 22.49 2.04 6.87
C GLY A 55 22.77 0.60 6.42
N ALA A 56 21.76 -0.27 6.36
CA ALA A 56 21.93 -1.62 5.82
C ALA A 56 21.98 -1.61 4.29
N GLN A 57 22.59 -2.65 3.72
CA GLN A 57 22.63 -2.87 2.28
C GLN A 57 21.34 -3.50 1.77
N LEU A 58 21.01 -3.24 0.50
CA LEU A 58 19.87 -3.88 -0.15
C LEU A 58 20.06 -5.40 -0.22
N PRO A 59 19.04 -6.20 0.13
CA PRO A 59 19.09 -7.65 -0.04
C PRO A 59 19.35 -8.04 -1.50
N ALA A 60 20.15 -9.08 -1.74
CA ALA A 60 20.62 -9.46 -3.09
C ALA A 60 19.54 -9.53 -4.20
N PRO A 61 18.32 -10.07 -3.97
CA PRO A 61 17.29 -10.08 -4.99
C PRO A 61 16.84 -8.66 -5.39
N LEU A 62 16.58 -7.81 -4.40
CA LEU A 62 16.14 -6.43 -4.60
C LEU A 62 17.27 -5.55 -5.16
N ALA A 63 18.50 -5.79 -4.71
CA ALA A 63 19.70 -5.15 -5.22
C ALA A 63 19.86 -5.39 -6.73
N SER A 64 19.65 -6.62 -7.21
CA SER A 64 19.71 -6.96 -8.64
C SER A 64 18.63 -6.24 -9.44
N GLU A 65 17.39 -6.21 -8.93
CA GLU A 65 16.26 -5.51 -9.58
C GLU A 65 16.51 -4.01 -9.68
N VAL A 66 16.97 -3.39 -8.59
CA VAL A 66 17.32 -1.96 -8.54
C VAL A 66 18.49 -1.65 -9.45
N GLN A 67 19.52 -2.48 -9.46
CA GLN A 67 20.66 -2.30 -10.36
C GLN A 67 20.20 -2.33 -11.80
N SER A 68 19.41 -3.34 -12.20
CA SER A 68 18.89 -3.48 -13.56
C SER A 68 18.09 -2.25 -14.00
N ALA A 69 17.13 -1.82 -13.18
CA ALA A 69 16.28 -0.66 -13.45
C ALA A 69 17.10 0.64 -13.64
N ILE A 70 18.21 0.76 -12.92
CA ILE A 70 19.09 1.92 -12.99
C ILE A 70 20.05 1.82 -14.18
N SER A 71 20.62 0.65 -14.43
CA SER A 71 21.61 0.42 -15.48
C SER A 71 21.02 0.53 -16.89
N ASP A 72 19.73 0.20 -17.06
CA ASP A 72 19.00 0.36 -18.33
C ASP A 72 18.98 1.81 -18.84
N HIS A 73 19.20 2.77 -17.95
CA HIS A 73 19.22 4.20 -18.26
C HIS A 73 20.54 4.89 -17.88
N SER A 74 21.48 4.16 -17.29
CA SER A 74 22.84 4.61 -17.00
C SER A 74 23.77 3.40 -17.01
N PRO A 75 24.31 3.02 -18.19
CA PRO A 75 25.05 1.77 -18.37
C PRO A 75 26.31 1.63 -17.50
N ALA A 76 26.85 2.76 -17.04
CA ALA A 76 28.02 2.79 -16.15
C ALA A 76 27.66 2.51 -14.67
N PHE A 77 26.39 2.39 -14.33
CA PHE A 77 25.95 2.19 -12.96
C PHE A 77 26.21 0.76 -12.48
N LEU A 78 26.90 0.66 -11.34
CA LEU A 78 27.05 -0.58 -10.58
C LEU A 78 26.63 -0.29 -9.14
N LEU A 79 25.72 -1.12 -8.60
CA LEU A 79 25.16 -0.88 -7.27
C LEU A 79 26.24 -0.91 -6.18
N ALA A 80 27.26 -1.76 -6.32
CA ALA A 80 28.38 -1.86 -5.39
C ALA A 80 29.11 -0.53 -5.14
N ASN A 81 29.08 0.40 -6.11
CA ASN A 81 29.71 1.72 -6.00
C ASN A 81 28.68 2.85 -5.79
N GLY A 82 27.40 2.52 -5.68
CA GLY A 82 26.28 3.45 -5.73
C GLY A 82 25.08 3.03 -4.90
N GLU A 83 25.31 2.37 -3.75
CA GLU A 83 24.24 1.83 -2.90
C GLU A 83 23.24 2.91 -2.47
N LEU A 84 23.75 4.08 -2.06
CA LEU A 84 22.92 5.25 -1.72
C LEU A 84 22.01 5.66 -2.89
N GLN A 85 22.53 5.63 -4.12
CA GLN A 85 21.75 5.96 -5.31
C GLN A 85 20.63 4.95 -5.55
N GLY A 86 20.91 3.66 -5.35
CA GLY A 86 19.91 2.59 -5.40
C GLY A 86 18.79 2.81 -4.37
N THR A 87 19.16 3.03 -3.11
CA THR A 87 18.23 3.30 -2.01
C THR A 87 17.36 4.52 -2.28
N VAL A 88 17.96 5.63 -2.71
CA VAL A 88 17.20 6.87 -3.00
C VAL A 88 16.22 6.65 -4.15
N CYS A 89 16.64 5.97 -5.23
CA CYS A 89 15.73 5.69 -6.36
C CYS A 89 14.55 4.81 -5.94
N LEU A 90 14.81 3.79 -5.12
CA LEU A 90 13.77 2.90 -4.61
C LEU A 90 12.81 3.62 -3.65
N ALA A 91 13.35 4.43 -2.73
CA ALA A 91 12.54 5.23 -1.81
C ALA A 91 11.68 6.27 -2.53
N VAL A 92 12.25 6.96 -3.54
CA VAL A 92 11.51 7.91 -4.39
C VAL A 92 10.43 7.21 -5.21
N ALA A 93 10.72 6.03 -5.78
CA ALA A 93 9.73 5.24 -6.51
C ALA A 93 8.57 4.82 -5.60
N THR A 94 8.89 4.38 -4.38
CA THR A 94 7.90 4.03 -3.36
C THR A 94 7.05 5.24 -2.96
N LEU A 95 7.68 6.39 -2.67
CA LEU A 95 7.00 7.64 -2.35
C LEU A 95 6.03 8.07 -3.46
N ALA A 96 6.47 8.00 -4.71
CA ALA A 96 5.63 8.30 -5.86
C ALA A 96 4.46 7.31 -5.99
N SER A 97 4.71 6.01 -5.84
CA SER A 97 3.65 4.98 -5.90
C SER A 97 2.61 5.16 -4.81
N VAL A 98 3.01 5.44 -3.58
CA VAL A 98 2.12 5.65 -2.43
C VAL A 98 1.24 6.89 -2.63
N ARG A 99 1.81 7.98 -3.17
CA ARG A 99 1.09 9.24 -3.43
C ARG A 99 0.15 9.17 -4.64
N GLU A 100 0.52 8.45 -5.69
CA GLU A 100 -0.21 8.47 -6.97
C GLU A 100 -1.23 7.33 -7.14
N HIS A 101 -1.05 6.18 -6.48
CA HIS A 101 -2.04 5.11 -6.57
C HIS A 101 -3.33 5.53 -5.87
N GLY A 102 -4.47 5.36 -6.54
CA GLY A 102 -5.77 5.49 -5.92
C GLY A 102 -5.94 4.50 -4.76
N VAL A 103 -6.86 4.83 -3.87
CA VAL A 103 -7.37 3.88 -2.87
C VAL A 103 -8.57 3.18 -3.47
N GLU A 104 -8.50 1.86 -3.56
CA GLU A 104 -9.62 1.05 -4.01
C GLU A 104 -10.58 0.75 -2.86
N ARG A 105 -11.88 0.66 -3.14
CA ARG A 105 -12.92 0.36 -2.14
C ARG A 105 -13.10 -1.14 -1.85
N THR A 106 -12.43 -1.98 -2.62
CA THR A 106 -12.58 -3.44 -2.62
C THR A 106 -11.68 -4.14 -1.61
N GLY A 107 -10.82 -3.41 -0.90
CA GLY A 107 -9.94 -3.95 0.13
C GLY A 107 -8.57 -3.28 0.15
N TRP A 108 -7.62 -3.94 0.81
CA TRP A 108 -6.23 -3.48 0.89
C TRP A 108 -5.42 -4.01 -0.30
N SER A 109 -4.80 -3.11 -1.05
CA SER A 109 -3.85 -3.42 -2.11
C SER A 109 -2.46 -3.78 -1.54
N ASN A 110 -1.59 -4.31 -2.40
CA ASN A 110 -0.17 -4.51 -2.10
C ASN A 110 0.54 -3.19 -1.72
N MET A 111 0.17 -2.07 -2.36
CA MET A 111 0.69 -0.73 -2.02
C MET A 111 0.22 -0.26 -0.65
N ASP A 112 -1.01 -0.60 -0.24
CA ASP A 112 -1.51 -0.27 1.10
C ASP A 112 -0.75 -1.06 2.18
N ALA A 113 -0.49 -2.34 1.93
CA ALA A 113 0.32 -3.16 2.82
C ALA A 113 1.77 -2.64 2.91
N MET A 114 2.35 -2.22 1.79
CA MET A 114 3.69 -1.61 1.77
C MET A 114 3.73 -0.31 2.57
N ALA A 115 2.73 0.56 2.40
CA ALA A 115 2.63 1.82 3.13
C ALA A 115 2.47 1.57 4.64
N ALA A 116 1.61 0.64 5.05
CA ALA A 116 1.47 0.30 6.46
C ALA A 116 2.76 -0.28 7.07
N ALA A 117 3.45 -1.15 6.33
CA ALA A 117 4.73 -1.72 6.77
C ALA A 117 5.82 -0.65 6.90
N LEU A 118 5.94 0.26 5.92
CA LEU A 118 6.89 1.37 5.95
C LEU A 118 6.60 2.35 7.07
N TRP A 119 5.33 2.75 7.24
CA TRP A 119 4.95 3.64 8.33
C TRP A 119 5.32 3.03 9.69
N SER A 120 4.99 1.74 9.89
CA SER A 120 5.33 1.03 11.12
C SER A 120 6.85 0.96 11.33
N ALA A 121 7.62 0.59 10.31
CA ALA A 121 9.07 0.44 10.44
C ALA A 121 9.78 1.79 10.67
N LEU A 122 9.46 2.80 9.86
CA LEU A 122 10.16 4.09 9.88
C LEU A 122 9.79 4.97 11.09
N THR A 123 8.59 4.81 11.67
CA THR A 123 8.16 5.64 12.81
C THR A 123 8.98 5.35 14.07
N PHE A 124 9.44 4.12 14.25
CA PHE A 124 10.26 3.73 15.41
C PHE A 124 11.76 3.80 15.16
N GLN A 125 12.19 4.20 13.96
CA GLN A 125 13.59 4.39 13.66
C GLN A 125 14.12 5.73 14.18
N SER A 126 15.38 5.72 14.59
CA SER A 126 16.12 6.94 14.92
C SER A 126 16.24 7.86 13.70
N GLN A 127 16.35 9.16 13.97
CA GLN A 127 16.61 10.16 12.95
C GLN A 127 17.91 9.87 12.19
N VAL A 128 17.90 10.06 10.87
CA VAL A 128 19.11 9.94 10.05
C VAL A 128 19.94 11.22 10.16
N GLU A 129 21.25 11.10 10.38
CA GLU A 129 22.14 12.27 10.57
C GLU A 129 22.18 13.19 9.35
N ASN A 130 22.05 12.63 8.15
CA ASN A 130 22.02 13.40 6.91
C ASN A 130 20.64 14.04 6.71
N ALA A 131 20.57 15.37 6.84
CA ALA A 131 19.33 16.14 6.74
C ALA A 131 18.53 15.90 5.45
N ARG A 132 19.18 15.68 4.30
CA ARG A 132 18.47 15.44 3.03
C ARG A 132 17.87 14.03 2.96
N ILE A 133 18.56 13.05 3.53
CA ILE A 133 18.04 11.68 3.64
C ILE A 133 16.89 11.64 4.65
N GLU A 134 17.03 12.37 5.76
CA GLU A 134 15.98 12.50 6.76
C GLU A 134 14.74 13.18 6.20
N GLU A 135 14.87 14.21 5.35
CA GLU A 135 13.74 14.82 4.67
C GLU A 135 13.00 13.81 3.80
N LEU A 136 13.71 12.99 3.01
CA LEU A 136 13.10 11.91 2.22
C LEU A 136 12.39 10.88 3.11
N ARG A 137 13.01 10.50 4.24
CA ARG A 137 12.43 9.55 5.20
C ARG A 137 11.12 10.10 5.79
N GLN A 138 11.11 11.36 6.23
CA GLN A 138 9.94 12.02 6.80
C GLN A 138 8.82 12.17 5.76
N GLU A 139 9.15 12.55 4.52
CA GLU A 139 8.17 12.59 3.43
C GLU A 139 7.54 11.23 3.17
N LEU A 140 8.33 10.16 3.24
CA LEU A 140 7.84 8.80 3.06
C LEU A 140 6.93 8.36 4.22
N VAL A 141 7.31 8.65 5.46
CA VAL A 141 6.48 8.42 6.66
C VAL A 141 5.15 9.12 6.52
N GLY A 142 5.15 10.43 6.21
CA GLY A 142 3.93 11.22 6.05
C GLY A 142 3.02 10.67 4.97
N ALA A 143 3.57 10.41 3.77
CA ALA A 143 2.79 9.86 2.66
C ALA A 143 2.20 8.47 2.98
N CYS A 144 2.94 7.62 3.69
CA CYS A 144 2.45 6.31 4.10
C CYS A 144 1.34 6.42 5.16
N CYS A 145 1.52 7.27 6.16
CA CYS A 145 0.52 7.54 7.18
C CYS A 145 -0.78 8.06 6.56
N ASP A 146 -0.69 9.05 5.66
CA ASP A 146 -1.84 9.62 4.96
C ASP A 146 -2.57 8.55 4.14
N ARG A 147 -1.83 7.74 3.37
CA ARG A 147 -2.42 6.65 2.58
C ARG A 147 -3.16 5.65 3.49
N VAL A 148 -2.52 5.19 4.56
CA VAL A 148 -3.13 4.23 5.49
C VAL A 148 -4.39 4.81 6.13
N ALA A 149 -4.37 6.08 6.51
CA ALA A 149 -5.55 6.77 7.06
C ALA A 149 -6.71 6.86 6.05
N VAL A 150 -6.41 7.11 4.77
CA VAL A 150 -7.43 7.14 3.71
C VAL A 150 -7.99 5.74 3.44
N VAL A 151 -7.13 4.74 3.26
CA VAL A 151 -7.53 3.33 3.02
C VAL A 151 -8.38 2.82 4.19
N ALA A 152 -7.96 3.09 5.42
CA ALA A 152 -8.71 2.70 6.60
C ALA A 152 -10.13 3.30 6.63
N LYS A 153 -10.34 4.50 6.06
CA LYS A 153 -11.67 5.11 5.95
C LYS A 153 -12.49 4.55 4.79
N GLU A 154 -11.89 4.44 3.60
CA GLU A 154 -12.61 3.99 2.40
C GLU A 154 -13.01 2.51 2.46
N VAL A 155 -12.12 1.63 2.96
CA VAL A 155 -12.41 0.19 3.08
C VAL A 155 -13.46 -0.11 4.16
N ARG A 156 -13.70 0.82 5.09
CA ARG A 156 -14.77 0.70 6.10
C ARG A 156 -16.16 1.01 5.53
N VAL A 157 -16.27 1.52 4.30
CA VAL A 157 -17.57 1.77 3.67
C VAL A 157 -18.26 0.44 3.39
N ARG A 158 -19.37 0.19 4.09
CA ARG A 158 -20.14 -1.04 3.93
C ARG A 158 -20.89 -1.04 2.61
N HIS A 159 -20.91 -2.21 1.98
CA HIS A 159 -21.79 -2.50 0.86
C HIS A 159 -23.07 -3.10 1.43
N ASP A 160 -24.22 -2.60 0.98
CA ASP A 160 -25.51 -3.19 1.35
C ASP A 160 -25.57 -4.62 0.81
N VAL A 161 -25.95 -5.56 1.68
CA VAL A 161 -26.14 -6.96 1.29
C VAL A 161 -27.63 -7.13 1.01
N PRO A 162 -28.04 -7.30 -0.26
CA PRO A 162 -29.44 -7.43 -0.60
C PRO A 162 -30.08 -8.61 0.11
N ASP A 163 -31.36 -8.49 0.42
CA ASP A 163 -32.13 -9.63 0.93
C ASP A 163 -32.26 -10.74 -0.11
N VAL A 164 -32.59 -11.94 0.36
CA VAL A 164 -32.77 -13.12 -0.49
C VAL A 164 -33.82 -12.83 -1.56
N GLY A 165 -33.36 -12.69 -2.80
CA GLY A 165 -34.24 -12.50 -3.96
C GLY A 165 -35.09 -13.74 -4.25
N THR A 166 -36.11 -13.55 -5.06
CA THR A 166 -36.92 -14.65 -5.61
C THR A 166 -36.20 -15.29 -6.79
N LEU A 167 -36.21 -16.62 -6.87
CA LEU A 167 -35.81 -17.36 -8.06
C LEU A 167 -36.72 -17.00 -9.22
N THR A 168 -36.12 -16.62 -10.35
CA THR A 168 -36.81 -16.38 -11.61
C THR A 168 -37.18 -17.72 -12.26
N ILE A 169 -38.26 -18.34 -11.77
CA ILE A 169 -38.80 -19.59 -12.33
C ILE A 169 -39.91 -19.21 -13.32
N PRO A 170 -39.90 -19.71 -14.57
CA PRO A 170 -40.94 -19.41 -15.55
C PRO A 170 -42.34 -19.71 -15.00
N GLU A 171 -43.26 -18.74 -15.12
CA GLU A 171 -44.62 -18.76 -14.52
C GLU A 171 -45.49 -19.95 -14.94
N ALA A 172 -45.11 -20.68 -16.00
CA ALA A 172 -45.78 -21.89 -16.46
C ALA A 172 -45.63 -23.09 -15.49
N ASN A 173 -44.78 -22.99 -14.46
CA ASN A 173 -44.53 -24.10 -13.54
C ASN A 173 -45.18 -23.85 -12.16
N ALA A 174 -46.22 -24.61 -11.82
CA ALA A 174 -46.90 -24.57 -10.52
C ALA A 174 -45.98 -24.89 -9.32
N ALA A 175 -44.78 -25.44 -9.57
CA ALA A 175 -43.75 -25.66 -8.56
C ALA A 175 -42.98 -24.38 -8.17
N GLY A 176 -43.14 -23.26 -8.90
CA GLY A 176 -42.36 -22.03 -8.71
C GLY A 176 -42.48 -21.42 -7.30
N THR A 177 -43.70 -21.32 -6.76
CA THR A 177 -43.93 -20.80 -5.40
C THR A 177 -43.33 -21.71 -4.33
N ARG A 178 -43.44 -23.03 -4.52
CA ARG A 178 -42.88 -24.03 -3.58
C ARG A 178 -41.36 -24.00 -3.59
N ALA A 179 -40.75 -23.88 -4.76
CA ALA A 179 -39.31 -23.76 -4.94
C ALA A 179 -38.78 -22.45 -4.36
N ASN A 180 -39.47 -21.32 -4.55
CA ASN A 180 -39.12 -20.04 -3.93
C ASN A 180 -39.17 -20.07 -2.40
N ASN A 181 -40.22 -20.68 -1.83
CA ASN A 181 -40.33 -20.84 -0.38
C ASN A 181 -39.25 -21.77 0.19
N ALA A 182 -38.94 -22.87 -0.49
CA ALA A 182 -37.87 -23.78 -0.09
C ALA A 182 -36.49 -23.10 -0.18
N TYR A 183 -36.23 -22.36 -1.26
CA TYR A 183 -35.01 -21.57 -1.44
C TYR A 183 -34.86 -20.55 -0.32
N ARG A 184 -35.86 -19.69 -0.12
CA ARG A 184 -35.83 -18.67 0.95
C ARG A 184 -35.66 -19.29 2.33
N LYS A 185 -36.33 -20.41 2.62
CA LYS A 185 -36.18 -21.13 3.90
C LYS A 185 -34.77 -21.68 4.10
N ALA A 186 -34.08 -22.08 3.03
CA ALA A 186 -32.71 -22.58 3.09
C ALA A 186 -31.66 -21.46 3.15
N THR A 187 -31.83 -20.37 2.39
CA THR A 187 -30.82 -19.31 2.26
C THR A 187 -31.00 -18.16 3.24
N ALA A 188 -32.22 -17.82 3.67
CA ALA A 188 -32.44 -16.69 4.58
C ALA A 188 -31.73 -16.86 5.94
N PRO A 189 -31.71 -18.05 6.59
CA PRO A 189 -30.96 -18.23 7.83
C PRO A 189 -29.45 -18.04 7.65
N VAL A 190 -28.90 -18.49 6.52
CA VAL A 190 -27.47 -18.35 6.20
C VAL A 190 -27.12 -16.87 5.98
N ILE A 191 -27.92 -16.16 5.19
CA ILE A 191 -27.72 -14.73 4.94
C ILE A 191 -27.90 -13.91 6.22
N ALA A 192 -28.89 -14.24 7.05
CA ALA A 192 -29.08 -13.60 8.35
C ALA A 192 -27.89 -13.84 9.29
N ALA A 193 -27.34 -15.06 9.34
CA ALA A 193 -26.15 -15.37 10.13
C ALA A 193 -24.92 -14.60 9.64
N LEU A 194 -24.72 -14.49 8.31
CA LEU A 194 -23.62 -13.70 7.74
C LEU A 194 -23.75 -12.21 8.06
N LYS A 195 -24.96 -11.64 7.91
CA LYS A 195 -25.24 -10.24 8.30
C LYS A 195 -24.98 -10.01 9.79
N GLY A 196 -25.49 -10.91 10.65
CA GLY A 196 -25.30 -10.83 12.10
C GLY A 196 -23.84 -10.93 12.53
N ASN A 197 -23.07 -11.88 11.99
CA ASN A 197 -21.64 -11.99 12.27
C ASN A 197 -20.87 -10.76 11.78
N GLN A 198 -21.20 -10.24 10.60
CA GLN A 198 -20.58 -9.02 10.07
C GLN A 198 -20.86 -7.79 10.96
N ASP A 199 -22.01 -7.74 11.63
CA ASP A 199 -22.34 -6.69 12.59
C ASP A 199 -21.57 -6.85 13.91
N LEU A 200 -21.50 -8.07 14.45
CA LEU A 200 -20.73 -8.37 15.66
C LEU A 200 -19.22 -8.15 15.47
N ASP A 201 -18.63 -8.67 14.39
CA ASP A 201 -17.22 -8.49 14.06
C ASP A 201 -16.86 -7.00 13.96
N ARG A 202 -17.80 -6.17 13.49
CA ARG A 202 -17.62 -4.72 13.48
C ARG A 202 -17.66 -4.14 14.87
N GLU A 203 -18.65 -4.48 15.69
CA GLU A 203 -18.73 -3.99 17.06
C GLU A 203 -17.43 -4.29 17.81
N GLU A 204 -16.90 -5.51 17.66
CA GLU A 204 -15.61 -5.91 18.24
C GLU A 204 -14.44 -5.06 17.74
N ILE A 205 -14.33 -4.84 16.42
CA ILE A 205 -13.27 -4.00 15.84
C ILE A 205 -13.41 -2.53 16.25
N ASP A 206 -14.64 -2.01 16.30
CA ASP A 206 -14.93 -0.63 16.72
C ASP A 206 -14.59 -0.45 18.21
N PHE A 207 -14.91 -1.42 19.06
CA PHE A 207 -14.48 -1.43 20.47
C PHE A 207 -12.96 -1.49 20.60
N LEU A 208 -12.29 -2.35 19.84
CA LEU A 208 -10.83 -2.46 19.85
C LEU A 208 -10.18 -1.14 19.40
N TRP A 209 -10.73 -0.49 18.38
CA TRP A 209 -10.26 0.80 17.90
C TRP A 209 -10.50 1.93 18.92
N TRP A 210 -11.65 1.94 19.58
CA TRP A 210 -11.96 2.86 20.68
C TRP A 210 -10.97 2.72 21.83
N VAL A 211 -10.70 1.48 22.28
CA VAL A 211 -9.75 1.21 23.36
C VAL A 211 -8.32 1.63 22.99
N LEU A 212 -7.94 1.50 21.73
CA LEU A 212 -6.57 1.78 21.28
C LEU A 212 -6.33 3.25 20.89
N SER A 213 -7.37 4.01 20.53
CA SER A 213 -7.18 5.29 19.81
C SER A 213 -7.73 6.53 20.53
N ASP A 214 -8.39 6.41 21.70
CA ASP A 214 -9.08 7.51 22.41
C ASP A 214 -10.03 8.34 21.49
N TYR A 215 -10.46 7.76 20.36
CA TYR A 215 -11.11 8.45 19.26
C TYR A 215 -12.62 8.19 19.29
N SER A 216 -13.29 8.67 20.35
CA SER A 216 -14.76 8.70 20.41
C SER A 216 -15.24 10.12 20.12
N GLU A 217 -15.96 10.31 19.01
CA GLU A 217 -16.67 11.57 18.74
C GLU A 217 -17.84 11.82 19.71
N ILE A 218 -18.28 10.81 20.47
CA ILE A 218 -19.42 10.87 21.41
C ILE A 218 -18.98 11.18 22.84
N LEU A 219 -17.77 10.73 23.22
CA LEU A 219 -17.22 10.90 24.57
C LEU A 219 -16.08 11.94 24.63
N GLY A 220 -15.86 12.67 23.53
CA GLY A 220 -14.96 13.83 23.48
C GLY A 220 -15.47 15.00 24.34
#